data_AF-A0A9W8F3U0-F1
#
_entry.id   AF-A0A9W8F3U0-F1
#
_cell.length_a   1.000
_cell.length_b   1.000
_cell.length_c   1.000
_cell.angle_alpha   90.00
_cell.angle_beta   90.00
_cell.angle_gamma   90.00
#
_symmetry.space_group_name_H-M   'P 1'
#
loop_
_entity.id
_entity.type
_entity.pdbx_description
1 polymer ?
#
loop_
_entity_poly.entity_id
_entity_poly.type
_entity_poly.pdbx_seq_one_letter_code
_entity_poly.pdbx_strand_id
1 'polypeptide(L)'
;MPAALTTTHYAQQVAPGIATNSRHSSYTTAELTSAAHRRCSPATELALSGGGLASHLKGLHQKASRALILGQGDSAWSNCNEAILHCSMGRLVGELGQQQARQLCCRMWILYICVLSSLTELADGDGELRAKRSGILPPLPTSARQVWGYIVAAFDGSDGDVDSEVLVPTVLLCLKLRDARAARGIVEAWLATLPKDTVLLLQETTESCSPETQQLRSMARASYMRVCELFALHILPQLNDFTSAYEFLRASVVISRPARDELIRRLDLLCHPALAQKQARPRTKNKKPLSATASIPAVTTSAPVVVFDATRSAATASKPRALVVRRPRSMLGIIRRVVRRLVSQWGITLLTLAIAAALLRLLARRFRLPPLLSALAKKLWSTVKMGTQVTYI
;
A
#
# COMPACT_ATOMS: atom_id res chain seq x y z
N MET A 1 16.49 5.51 58.45
CA MET A 1 15.40 6.23 57.74
C MET A 1 15.67 6.16 56.25
N PRO A 2 14.72 5.68 55.41
CA PRO A 2 14.89 5.60 53.96
C PRO A 2 14.54 6.91 53.25
N ALA A 3 15.07 7.12 52.04
CA ALA A 3 14.71 8.24 51.18
C ALA A 3 13.37 7.98 50.45
N ALA A 4 12.56 9.02 50.27
CA ALA A 4 11.32 8.95 49.48
C ALA A 4 11.59 9.13 47.98
N LEU A 5 10.99 8.28 47.15
CA LEU A 5 10.98 8.42 45.69
C LEU A 5 9.66 9.08 45.26
N THR A 6 9.71 10.34 44.84
CA THR A 6 8.53 11.07 44.33
C THR A 6 8.32 10.78 42.85
N THR A 7 7.38 9.88 42.53
CA THR A 7 6.98 9.58 41.16
C THR A 7 6.16 10.73 40.56
N THR A 8 6.76 11.54 39.68
CA THR A 8 6.03 12.56 38.91
C THR A 8 5.28 11.94 37.74
N HIS A 9 3.94 11.98 37.80
CA HIS A 9 3.06 11.76 36.65
C HIS A 9 3.39 12.75 35.52
N TYR A 10 3.59 12.26 34.29
CA TYR A 10 3.65 13.12 33.11
C TYR A 10 2.26 13.16 32.45
N ALA A 11 1.51 14.23 32.71
CA ALA A 11 0.23 14.45 32.07
C ALA A 11 0.39 14.76 30.57
N GLN A 12 -0.55 14.28 29.75
CA GLN A 12 -0.56 14.49 28.30
C GLN A 12 -1.02 15.93 27.97
N GLN A 13 -0.18 16.91 28.25
CA GLN A 13 -0.51 18.33 28.13
C GLN A 13 -0.34 18.84 26.69
N VAL A 14 -1.34 19.59 26.22
CA VAL A 14 -1.44 20.09 24.84
C VAL A 14 -0.39 21.16 24.55
N ALA A 15 0.29 21.04 23.42
CA ALA A 15 1.14 22.11 22.87
C ALA A 15 0.30 23.11 22.07
N PRO A 16 0.27 24.41 22.43
CA PRO A 16 -0.39 25.44 21.64
C PRO A 16 0.52 26.01 20.54
N GLY A 17 -0.06 26.59 19.49
CA GLY A 17 0.64 27.62 18.71
C GLY A 17 1.20 27.24 17.33
N ILE A 18 0.45 26.52 16.48
CA ILE A 18 0.58 26.69 15.02
C ILE A 18 -0.77 27.12 14.45
N ALA A 19 -0.89 28.41 14.11
CA ALA A 19 -2.10 28.97 13.52
C ALA A 19 -2.16 28.71 12.00
N THR A 20 -2.47 27.49 11.60
CA THR A 20 -2.90 27.21 10.22
C THR A 20 -4.37 27.60 10.03
N ASN A 21 -4.66 28.29 8.92
CA ASN A 21 -5.94 28.93 8.67
C ASN A 21 -7.00 27.90 8.25
N SER A 22 -7.67 27.29 9.24
CA SER A 22 -8.71 26.27 9.01
C SER A 22 -10.00 26.90 8.44
N ARG A 23 -9.99 27.16 7.13
CA ARG A 23 -11.22 27.29 6.36
C ARG A 23 -11.88 25.91 6.28
N HIS A 24 -12.74 25.61 7.26
CA HIS A 24 -13.73 24.55 7.12
C HIS A 24 -14.60 24.84 5.91
N SER A 25 -14.28 24.20 4.78
CA SER A 25 -15.19 24.08 3.65
C SER A 25 -16.32 23.17 4.08
N SER A 26 -17.42 23.75 4.57
CA SER A 26 -18.61 23.02 5.00
C SER A 26 -19.20 22.24 3.83
N TYR A 27 -18.80 20.99 3.67
CA TYR A 27 -19.33 20.09 2.64
C TYR A 27 -20.79 19.74 2.96
N THR A 28 -21.71 20.55 2.43
CA THR A 28 -23.16 20.36 2.56
C THR A 28 -23.60 19.06 1.90
N THR A 29 -23.82 18.03 2.73
CA THR A 29 -24.25 16.67 2.34
C THR A 29 -25.53 16.63 1.49
N ALA A 30 -26.34 17.70 1.52
CA ALA A 30 -27.54 17.88 0.71
C ALA A 30 -27.28 17.95 -0.81
N GLU A 31 -26.12 18.45 -1.27
CA GLU A 31 -25.87 18.56 -2.72
C GLU A 31 -25.48 17.21 -3.35
N LEU A 32 -24.77 16.36 -2.60
CA LEU A 32 -24.35 15.04 -3.06
C LEU A 32 -25.53 14.07 -3.28
N THR A 33 -26.55 14.14 -2.43
CA THR A 33 -27.81 13.40 -2.61
C THR A 33 -28.63 13.95 -3.79
N SER A 34 -28.74 15.28 -3.91
CA SER A 34 -29.44 15.96 -5.03
C SER A 34 -28.82 15.64 -6.40
N ALA A 35 -27.49 15.56 -6.50
CA ALA A 35 -26.80 15.21 -7.75
C ALA A 35 -27.00 13.74 -8.14
N ALA A 36 -27.00 12.81 -7.17
CA ALA A 36 -27.22 11.39 -7.41
C ALA A 36 -28.68 11.07 -7.79
N HIS A 37 -29.67 11.65 -7.10
CA HIS A 37 -31.09 11.36 -7.35
C HIS A 37 -31.56 11.74 -8.76
N ARG A 38 -31.01 12.81 -9.37
CA ARG A 38 -31.46 13.28 -10.70
C ARG A 38 -31.14 12.34 -11.88
N ARG A 39 -30.53 11.17 -11.65
CA ARG A 39 -30.39 10.08 -12.65
C ARG A 39 -30.74 8.69 -12.11
N CYS A 40 -31.46 8.59 -11.00
CA CYS A 40 -32.17 7.36 -10.66
C CYS A 40 -33.39 7.24 -11.59
N SER A 41 -33.44 6.21 -12.44
CA SER A 41 -34.69 5.82 -13.09
C SER A 41 -35.74 5.44 -12.02
N PRO A 42 -37.04 5.70 -12.23
CA PRO A 42 -38.11 5.39 -11.26
C PRO A 42 -38.45 3.89 -11.20
N ALA A 43 -37.43 3.03 -11.24
CA ALA A 43 -37.53 1.57 -11.29
C ALA A 43 -36.83 0.88 -10.10
N THR A 44 -36.16 1.62 -9.21
CA THR A 44 -35.36 1.05 -8.10
C THR A 44 -36.01 1.23 -6.72
N GLU A 45 -37.29 1.62 -6.66
CA GLU A 45 -38.16 1.38 -5.48
C GLU A 45 -38.92 0.04 -5.57
N LEU A 46 -38.67 -0.76 -6.62
CA LEU A 46 -39.30 -2.06 -6.82
C LEU A 46 -38.75 -3.12 -5.84
N ALA A 47 -39.51 -3.29 -4.76
CA ALA A 47 -39.58 -4.47 -3.90
C ALA A 47 -38.27 -4.94 -3.24
N LEU A 48 -38.08 -4.52 -1.98
CA LEU A 48 -37.38 -5.32 -0.95
C LEU A 48 -38.19 -6.60 -0.66
N SER A 49 -38.14 -7.55 -1.58
CA SER A 49 -38.90 -8.81 -1.51
C SER A 49 -38.29 -9.77 -0.50
N GLY A 50 -38.74 -9.67 0.77
CA GLY A 50 -38.44 -10.59 1.87
C GLY A 50 -37.02 -10.58 2.44
N GLY A 51 -36.01 -10.19 1.66
CA GLY A 51 -34.62 -10.08 2.10
C GLY A 51 -34.30 -8.70 2.68
N GLY A 52 -33.96 -8.64 3.99
CA GLY A 52 -33.47 -7.41 4.65
C GLY A 52 -32.21 -6.83 3.99
N LEU A 53 -31.91 -5.56 4.24
CA LEU A 53 -30.88 -4.78 3.54
C LEU A 53 -29.50 -5.46 3.59
N ALA A 54 -29.14 -6.04 4.74
CA ALA A 54 -27.92 -6.83 4.91
C ALA A 54 -27.78 -7.99 3.93
N SER A 55 -28.88 -8.64 3.54
CA SER A 55 -28.88 -9.75 2.56
C SER A 55 -28.67 -9.23 1.14
N HIS A 56 -29.33 -8.14 0.77
CA HIS A 56 -29.17 -7.46 -0.50
C HIS A 56 -27.73 -6.97 -0.71
N LEU A 57 -27.15 -6.31 0.31
CA LEU A 57 -25.76 -5.85 0.30
C LEU A 57 -24.75 -7.00 0.21
N LYS A 58 -24.96 -8.11 0.92
CA LYS A 58 -24.13 -9.33 0.76
C LYS A 58 -24.20 -9.86 -0.68
N GLY A 59 -25.38 -9.81 -1.31
CA GLY A 59 -25.58 -10.14 -2.73
C GLY A 59 -24.82 -9.23 -3.70
N LEU A 60 -24.92 -7.90 -3.54
CA LEU A 60 -24.18 -6.93 -4.35
C LEU A 60 -22.65 -7.08 -4.17
N HIS A 61 -22.16 -7.24 -2.94
CA HIS A 61 -20.75 -7.51 -2.66
C HIS A 61 -20.25 -8.77 -3.39
N GLN A 62 -21.03 -9.86 -3.37
CA GLN A 62 -20.67 -11.10 -4.06
C GLN A 62 -20.67 -10.95 -5.59
N LYS A 63 -21.67 -10.25 -6.17
CA LYS A 63 -21.70 -9.91 -7.60
C LYS A 63 -20.47 -9.08 -8.00
N ALA A 64 -20.19 -8.01 -7.26
CA ALA A 64 -19.10 -7.09 -7.54
C ALA A 64 -17.71 -7.75 -7.40
N SER A 65 -17.48 -8.51 -6.33
CA SER A 65 -16.25 -9.26 -6.12
C SER A 65 -16.01 -10.29 -7.23
N ARG A 66 -17.06 -11.01 -7.65
CA ARG A 66 -16.98 -11.94 -8.79
C ARG A 66 -16.68 -11.20 -10.11
N ALA A 67 -17.32 -10.07 -10.38
CA ALA A 67 -17.05 -9.26 -11.56
C ALA A 67 -15.60 -8.73 -11.58
N LEU A 68 -15.08 -8.27 -10.43
CA LEU A 68 -13.69 -7.83 -10.28
C LEU A 68 -12.70 -8.97 -10.57
N ILE A 69 -12.92 -10.17 -10.02
CA ILE A 69 -12.10 -11.37 -10.27
C ILE A 69 -12.12 -11.77 -11.76
N LEU A 70 -13.26 -11.59 -12.45
CA LEU A 70 -13.41 -11.83 -13.88
C LEU A 70 -12.85 -10.70 -14.78
N GLY A 71 -12.28 -9.63 -14.21
CA GLY A 71 -11.79 -8.47 -14.96
C GLY A 71 -12.90 -7.58 -15.54
N GLN A 72 -14.16 -7.80 -15.14
CA GLN A 72 -15.34 -7.04 -15.56
C GLN A 72 -15.50 -5.79 -14.68
N GLY A 73 -14.48 -4.91 -14.69
CA GLY A 73 -14.40 -3.74 -13.82
C GLY A 73 -15.63 -2.83 -13.88
N ASP A 74 -16.23 -2.68 -15.05
CA ASP A 74 -17.41 -1.83 -15.27
C ASP A 74 -18.66 -2.36 -14.53
N SER A 75 -18.84 -3.70 -14.53
CA SER A 75 -19.89 -4.39 -13.76
C SER A 75 -19.59 -4.38 -12.26
N ALA A 76 -18.32 -4.57 -11.88
CA ALA A 76 -17.88 -4.50 -10.49
C ALA A 76 -18.13 -3.12 -9.88
N TRP A 77 -17.89 -2.05 -10.65
CA TRP A 77 -18.15 -0.66 -10.27
C TRP A 77 -19.63 -0.40 -10.06
N SER A 78 -20.49 -0.78 -11.02
CA SER A 78 -21.93 -0.57 -10.91
C SER A 78 -22.50 -1.20 -9.63
N ASN A 79 -22.17 -2.48 -9.38
CA ASN A 79 -22.64 -3.20 -8.19
C ASN A 79 -22.05 -2.65 -6.88
N CYS A 80 -20.80 -2.17 -6.86
CA CYS A 80 -20.21 -1.54 -5.66
C CYS A 80 -20.83 -0.16 -5.37
N ASN A 81 -21.04 0.65 -6.41
CA ASN A 81 -21.55 2.01 -6.27
C ASN A 81 -23.02 1.99 -5.81
N GLU A 82 -23.82 1.07 -6.36
CA GLU A 82 -25.16 0.73 -5.87
C GLU A 82 -25.13 0.32 -4.39
N ALA A 83 -24.25 -0.61 -4.01
CA ALA A 83 -24.14 -1.07 -2.63
C ALA A 83 -23.77 0.04 -1.64
N ILE A 84 -22.87 0.95 -2.02
CA ILE A 84 -22.40 2.03 -1.14
C ILE A 84 -23.47 3.09 -0.87
N LEU A 85 -24.37 3.38 -1.81
CA LEU A 85 -25.50 4.29 -1.57
C LEU A 85 -26.40 3.83 -0.41
N HIS A 86 -26.37 2.54 -0.06
CA HIS A 86 -27.09 1.98 1.08
C HIS A 86 -26.17 1.55 2.25
N CYS A 87 -24.84 1.65 2.11
CA CYS A 87 -23.87 1.17 3.09
C CYS A 87 -23.43 2.29 4.06
N SER A 88 -24.22 2.51 5.10
CA SER A 88 -23.93 3.45 6.20
C SER A 88 -24.09 2.75 7.55
N MET A 89 -23.21 3.08 8.52
CA MET A 89 -23.17 2.46 9.84
C MET A 89 -24.52 2.56 10.56
N GLY A 90 -25.06 3.76 10.76
CA GLY A 90 -26.36 3.96 11.41
C GLY A 90 -27.52 3.14 10.84
N ARG A 91 -27.56 2.84 9.52
CA ARG A 91 -28.57 1.94 8.93
C ARG A 91 -28.29 0.47 9.21
N LEU A 92 -27.03 0.04 9.08
CA LEU A 92 -26.63 -1.35 9.26
C LEU A 92 -26.70 -1.81 10.73
N VAL A 93 -26.41 -0.92 11.68
CA VAL A 93 -26.45 -1.20 13.13
C VAL A 93 -27.85 -1.68 13.56
N GLY A 94 -28.91 -1.10 12.97
CA GLY A 94 -30.30 -1.47 13.28
C GLY A 94 -30.73 -2.86 12.81
N GLU A 95 -30.13 -3.42 11.76
CA GLU A 95 -30.43 -4.78 11.28
C GLU A 95 -29.51 -5.87 11.86
N LEU A 96 -28.22 -5.54 12.07
CA LEU A 96 -27.17 -6.53 12.30
C LEU A 96 -26.50 -6.44 13.68
N GLY A 97 -26.72 -5.37 14.43
CA GLY A 97 -25.91 -5.03 15.59
C GLY A 97 -24.52 -4.51 15.21
N GLN A 98 -23.89 -3.78 16.14
CA GLN A 98 -22.77 -2.88 15.84
C GLN A 98 -21.54 -3.55 15.23
N GLN A 99 -21.11 -4.71 15.74
CA GLN A 99 -19.92 -5.40 15.23
C GLN A 99 -20.14 -5.97 13.81
N GLN A 100 -21.28 -6.62 13.55
CA GLN A 100 -21.57 -7.20 12.23
C GLN A 100 -21.81 -6.10 11.18
N ALA A 101 -22.47 -5.00 11.58
CA ALA A 101 -22.59 -3.79 10.77
C ALA A 101 -21.22 -3.24 10.36
N ARG A 102 -20.31 -3.05 11.33
CA ARG A 102 -18.93 -2.57 11.10
C ARG A 102 -18.17 -3.51 10.15
N GLN A 103 -18.20 -4.82 10.38
CA GLN A 103 -17.53 -5.80 9.50
C GLN A 103 -18.07 -5.79 8.06
N LEU A 104 -19.39 -5.69 7.87
CA LEU A 104 -19.99 -5.61 6.53
C LEU A 104 -19.63 -4.29 5.83
N CYS A 105 -19.68 -3.17 6.55
CA CYS A 105 -19.31 -1.86 6.06
C CYS A 105 -17.84 -1.82 5.62
N CYS A 106 -16.92 -2.29 6.47
CA CYS A 106 -15.49 -2.38 6.15
C CYS A 106 -15.24 -3.21 4.89
N ARG A 107 -15.83 -4.41 4.77
CA ARG A 107 -15.68 -5.27 3.58
C ARG A 107 -16.19 -4.59 2.31
N MET A 108 -17.30 -3.86 2.37
CA MET A 108 -17.84 -3.13 1.22
C MET A 108 -16.91 -1.99 0.77
N TRP A 109 -16.44 -1.17 1.70
CA TRP A 109 -15.53 -0.07 1.39
C TRP A 109 -14.16 -0.55 0.91
N ILE A 110 -13.61 -1.62 1.50
CA ILE A 110 -12.38 -2.27 1.02
C ILE A 110 -12.57 -2.77 -0.42
N LEU A 111 -13.70 -3.42 -0.74
CA LEU A 111 -14.01 -3.86 -2.10
C LEU A 111 -14.11 -2.67 -3.08
N TYR A 112 -14.80 -1.59 -2.71
CA TYR A 112 -14.90 -0.38 -3.54
C TYR A 112 -13.53 0.27 -3.79
N ILE A 113 -12.68 0.41 -2.77
CA ILE A 113 -11.31 0.92 -2.92
C ILE A 113 -10.50 -0.01 -3.85
N CYS A 114 -10.69 -1.32 -3.77
CA CYS A 114 -10.07 -2.29 -4.69
C CYS A 114 -10.58 -2.15 -6.13
N VAL A 115 -11.90 -1.98 -6.34
CA VAL A 115 -12.50 -1.78 -7.68
C VAL A 115 -12.05 -0.45 -8.28
N LEU A 116 -12.14 0.65 -7.53
CA LEU A 116 -11.66 1.97 -7.93
C LEU A 116 -10.15 1.95 -8.24
N SER A 117 -9.36 1.26 -7.42
CA SER A 117 -7.94 1.02 -7.72
C SER A 117 -7.77 0.21 -9.02
N SER A 118 -8.60 -0.81 -9.31
CA SER A 118 -8.50 -1.56 -10.57
C SER A 118 -8.84 -0.72 -11.82
N LEU A 119 -9.71 0.28 -11.66
CA LEU A 119 -10.21 1.16 -12.73
C LEU A 119 -9.39 2.43 -12.93
N THR A 120 -8.60 2.84 -11.93
CA THR A 120 -7.68 3.98 -12.04
C THR A 120 -6.39 3.58 -12.74
N GLU A 121 -5.99 4.40 -13.71
CA GLU A 121 -4.60 4.35 -14.19
C GLU A 121 -3.66 5.04 -13.19
N LEU A 122 -2.35 4.90 -13.43
CA LEU A 122 -1.35 5.61 -12.65
C LEU A 122 -1.35 7.07 -13.10
N ALA A 123 -1.91 7.96 -12.29
CA ALA A 123 -1.87 9.40 -12.55
C ALA A 123 -0.41 9.89 -12.65
N ASP A 124 -0.13 10.78 -13.61
CA ASP A 124 1.22 11.29 -13.84
C ASP A 124 1.78 12.07 -12.64
N GLY A 125 0.90 12.67 -11.82
CA GLY A 125 1.25 13.28 -10.54
C GLY A 125 0.09 13.98 -9.80
N ASP A 126 -0.99 14.28 -10.52
CA ASP A 126 -2.03 15.23 -10.09
C ASP A 126 -2.95 14.75 -8.95
N GLY A 127 -2.85 13.49 -8.50
CA GLY A 127 -3.76 12.89 -7.50
C GLY A 127 -5.17 12.57 -8.02
N GLU A 128 -5.50 12.97 -9.24
CA GLU A 128 -6.81 12.75 -9.87
C GLU A 128 -7.11 11.27 -10.20
N LEU A 129 -8.35 10.89 -9.97
CA LEU A 129 -8.91 9.56 -10.27
C LEU A 129 -9.37 9.47 -11.73
N ARG A 130 -8.44 9.32 -12.67
CA ARG A 130 -8.77 9.16 -14.10
C ARG A 130 -9.08 7.70 -14.47
N ALA A 131 -10.22 7.47 -15.14
CA ALA A 131 -10.72 6.15 -15.50
C ALA A 131 -9.94 5.53 -16.68
N LYS A 132 -9.52 4.26 -16.52
CA LYS A 132 -8.79 3.45 -17.53
C LYS A 132 -9.55 3.17 -18.82
N ARG A 133 -10.86 3.44 -18.84
CA ARG A 133 -11.74 3.26 -19.99
C ARG A 133 -12.75 4.39 -19.99
N SER A 134 -12.91 5.06 -21.13
CA SER A 134 -13.99 6.04 -21.38
C SER A 134 -15.33 5.35 -21.67
N GLY A 135 -15.69 4.35 -20.86
CA GLY A 135 -16.97 3.65 -20.96
C GLY A 135 -18.12 4.47 -20.38
N ILE A 136 -19.35 3.96 -20.53
CA ILE A 136 -20.56 4.51 -19.90
C ILE A 136 -20.57 4.12 -18.41
N LEU A 137 -19.58 4.60 -17.66
CA LEU A 137 -19.43 4.37 -16.23
C LEU A 137 -20.22 5.46 -15.45
N PRO A 138 -20.90 5.10 -14.35
CA PRO A 138 -21.26 6.05 -13.30
C PRO A 138 -20.03 6.90 -12.92
N PRO A 139 -20.19 8.22 -12.67
CA PRO A 139 -19.07 9.14 -12.51
C PRO A 139 -18.15 8.70 -11.38
N LEU A 140 -16.85 8.58 -11.68
CA LEU A 140 -15.84 8.36 -10.65
C LEU A 140 -15.73 9.63 -9.78
N PRO A 141 -15.47 9.49 -8.46
CA PRO A 141 -15.04 10.62 -7.65
C PRO A 141 -13.74 11.20 -8.23
N THR A 142 -13.52 12.51 -8.09
CA THR A 142 -12.43 13.23 -8.75
C THR A 142 -11.07 13.01 -8.07
N SER A 143 -11.06 12.81 -6.75
CA SER A 143 -9.83 12.63 -5.95
C SER A 143 -10.00 11.61 -4.83
N ALA A 144 -8.90 11.05 -4.33
CA ALA A 144 -8.92 10.14 -3.18
C ALA A 144 -9.40 10.84 -1.88
N ARG A 145 -9.27 12.16 -1.77
CA ARG A 145 -9.85 12.93 -0.64
C ARG A 145 -11.38 12.94 -0.69
N GLN A 146 -12.00 12.96 -1.88
CA GLN A 146 -13.45 12.84 -2.02
C GLN A 146 -13.94 11.44 -1.64
N VAL A 147 -13.19 10.40 -2.02
CA VAL A 147 -13.44 9.01 -1.58
C VAL A 147 -13.38 8.92 -0.05
N TRP A 148 -12.37 9.52 0.58
CA TRP A 148 -12.27 9.57 2.04
C TRP A 148 -13.46 10.28 2.69
N GLY A 149 -13.90 11.43 2.16
CA GLY A 149 -15.10 12.12 2.65
C GLY A 149 -16.37 11.25 2.59
N TYR A 150 -16.52 10.41 1.56
CA TYR A 150 -17.63 9.45 1.48
C TYR A 150 -17.50 8.30 2.49
N ILE A 151 -16.28 7.84 2.77
CA ILE A 151 -16.01 6.83 3.81
C ILE A 151 -16.36 7.41 5.19
N VAL A 152 -15.85 8.59 5.54
CA VAL A 152 -16.12 9.25 6.83
C VAL A 152 -17.63 9.48 7.03
N ALA A 153 -18.34 9.92 5.99
CA ALA A 153 -19.80 10.08 6.02
C ALA A 153 -20.58 8.75 6.20
N ALA A 154 -19.96 7.59 5.92
CA ALA A 154 -20.56 6.28 6.15
C ALA A 154 -20.20 5.66 7.52
N PHE A 155 -19.11 6.11 8.14
CA PHE A 155 -18.68 5.77 9.51
C PHE A 155 -18.98 6.94 10.47
N ASP A 156 -20.27 7.31 10.55
CA ASP A 156 -20.85 8.21 11.54
C ASP A 156 -20.28 9.65 11.61
N GLY A 157 -19.41 10.04 10.66
CA GLY A 157 -19.01 11.43 10.40
C GLY A 157 -17.68 11.88 11.00
N SER A 158 -16.94 11.00 11.68
CA SER A 158 -15.63 11.29 12.29
C SER A 158 -14.52 10.50 11.59
N ASP A 159 -13.38 11.13 11.29
CA ASP A 159 -12.24 10.44 10.66
C ASP A 159 -11.81 9.22 11.49
N GLY A 160 -11.63 9.37 12.80
CA GLY A 160 -11.11 8.35 13.72
C GLY A 160 -12.05 7.17 14.00
N ASP A 161 -13.34 7.28 13.67
CA ASP A 161 -14.29 6.16 13.79
C ASP A 161 -14.17 5.17 12.61
N VAL A 162 -13.65 5.63 11.47
CA VAL A 162 -13.35 4.79 10.30
C VAL A 162 -12.34 3.71 10.69
N ASP A 163 -12.58 2.47 10.26
CA ASP A 163 -11.67 1.39 10.61
C ASP A 163 -10.31 1.48 9.92
N SER A 164 -9.28 1.18 10.69
CA SER A 164 -7.92 0.89 10.24
C SER A 164 -7.82 -0.04 9.02
N GLU A 165 -8.73 -1.03 8.91
CA GLU A 165 -8.79 -1.94 7.75
C GLU A 165 -9.25 -1.25 6.45
N VAL A 166 -9.99 -0.13 6.54
CA VAL A 166 -10.45 0.70 5.40
C VAL A 166 -9.46 1.84 5.13
N LEU A 167 -8.87 2.41 6.18
CA LEU A 167 -7.84 3.43 6.10
C LEU A 167 -6.61 2.96 5.32
N VAL A 168 -6.07 1.77 5.62
CA VAL A 168 -4.85 1.26 4.97
C VAL A 168 -5.00 1.13 3.44
N PRO A 169 -6.06 0.50 2.89
CA PRO A 169 -6.34 0.53 1.45
C PRO A 169 -6.53 1.94 0.87
N THR A 170 -7.18 2.85 1.61
CA THR A 170 -7.40 4.23 1.15
C THR A 170 -6.08 5.00 1.01
N VAL A 171 -5.19 4.86 2.00
CA VAL A 171 -3.83 5.40 1.94
C VAL A 171 -3.04 4.79 0.80
N LEU A 172 -3.14 3.46 0.58
CA LEU A 172 -2.47 2.79 -0.55
C LEU A 172 -3.01 3.27 -1.92
N LEU A 173 -4.29 3.63 -2.02
CA LEU A 173 -4.85 4.30 -3.20
C LEU A 173 -4.25 5.70 -3.39
N CYS A 174 -4.17 6.52 -2.33
CA CYS A 174 -3.52 7.84 -2.39
C CYS A 174 -2.06 7.75 -2.86
N LEU A 175 -1.29 6.81 -2.29
CA LEU A 175 0.10 6.55 -2.68
C LEU A 175 0.23 6.03 -4.13
N LYS A 176 -0.72 5.20 -4.60
CA LYS A 176 -0.78 4.77 -6.01
C LYS A 176 -1.02 5.96 -6.96
N LEU A 177 -1.87 6.90 -6.57
CA LEU A 177 -2.15 8.14 -7.32
C LEU A 177 -1.06 9.21 -7.15
N ARG A 178 0.01 8.88 -6.40
CA ARG A 178 1.18 9.71 -6.08
C ARG A 178 0.87 10.91 -5.17
N ASP A 179 -0.36 11.01 -4.64
CA ASP A 179 -0.75 12.04 -3.68
C ASP A 179 -0.43 11.62 -2.24
N ALA A 180 0.85 11.72 -1.90
CA ALA A 180 1.32 11.54 -0.53
C ALA A 180 0.85 12.67 0.42
N ARG A 181 0.34 13.81 -0.09
CA ARG A 181 -0.17 14.92 0.73
C ARG A 181 -1.58 14.65 1.24
N ALA A 182 -2.48 14.14 0.39
CA ALA A 182 -3.76 13.61 0.85
C ALA A 182 -3.55 12.42 1.79
N ALA A 183 -2.64 11.49 1.46
CA ALA A 183 -2.31 10.37 2.33
C ALA A 183 -1.88 10.82 3.74
N ARG A 184 -1.01 11.84 3.83
CA ARG A 184 -0.60 12.45 5.10
C ARG A 184 -1.79 13.03 5.86
N GLY A 185 -2.55 13.93 5.23
CA GLY A 185 -3.67 14.62 5.90
C GLY A 185 -4.78 13.68 6.37
N ILE A 186 -5.05 12.60 5.63
CA ILE A 186 -6.01 11.55 6.01
C ILE A 186 -5.55 10.82 7.28
N VAL A 187 -4.27 10.42 7.36
CA VAL A 187 -3.74 9.72 8.54
C VAL A 187 -3.59 10.66 9.74
N GLU A 188 -3.19 11.91 9.53
CA GLU A 188 -3.11 12.92 10.60
C GLU A 188 -4.51 13.23 11.18
N ALA A 189 -5.54 13.37 10.34
CA ALA A 189 -6.92 13.56 10.78
C ALA A 189 -7.45 12.34 11.57
N TRP A 190 -7.24 11.12 11.05
CA TRP A 190 -7.60 9.88 11.73
C TRP A 190 -6.93 9.75 13.11
N LEU A 191 -5.62 9.96 13.19
CA LEU A 191 -4.86 9.90 14.44
C LEU A 191 -5.31 10.96 15.46
N ALA A 192 -5.67 12.16 15.00
CA ALA A 192 -6.09 13.26 15.86
C ALA A 192 -7.52 13.11 16.42
N THR A 193 -8.35 12.27 15.80
CA THR A 193 -9.77 12.09 16.13
C THR A 193 -10.12 10.70 16.68
N LEU A 194 -9.10 9.87 16.98
CA LEU A 194 -9.29 8.52 17.54
C LEU A 194 -10.19 8.54 18.80
N PRO A 195 -11.25 7.68 18.86
CA PRO A 195 -12.10 7.57 20.03
C PRO A 195 -11.32 7.24 21.30
N LYS A 196 -11.70 7.87 22.42
CA LYS A 196 -11.04 7.70 23.73
C LYS A 196 -10.93 6.23 24.13
N ASP A 197 -12.00 5.46 23.90
CA ASP A 197 -12.08 4.05 24.25
C ASP A 197 -11.08 3.21 23.44
N THR A 198 -10.83 3.56 22.17
CA THR A 198 -9.80 2.96 21.33
C THR A 198 -8.40 3.33 21.81
N VAL A 199 -8.17 4.59 22.21
CA VAL A 199 -6.88 5.03 22.79
C VAL A 199 -6.60 4.29 24.10
N LEU A 200 -7.60 4.16 24.98
CA LEU A 200 -7.50 3.40 26.22
C LEU A 200 -7.21 1.92 25.94
N LEU A 201 -7.98 1.27 25.05
CA LEU A 201 -7.76 -0.13 24.66
C LEU A 201 -6.33 -0.38 24.14
N LEU A 202 -5.76 0.58 23.40
CA LEU A 202 -4.39 0.51 22.85
C LEU A 202 -3.27 0.75 23.89
N GLN A 203 -3.53 1.56 24.91
CA GLN A 203 -2.59 1.87 26.00
C GLN A 203 -2.63 0.81 27.12
N GLU A 204 -3.81 0.29 27.43
CA GLU A 204 -4.06 -0.55 28.59
C GLU A 204 -3.22 -1.85 28.56
N THR A 205 -2.55 -2.11 29.68
CA THR A 205 -1.52 -3.15 29.83
C THR A 205 -1.88 -4.21 30.87
N THR A 206 -3.15 -4.23 31.33
CA THR A 206 -3.65 -5.07 32.43
C THR A 206 -3.70 -6.55 32.07
N GLU A 207 -3.23 -7.39 33.00
CA GLU A 207 -3.14 -8.85 32.86
C GLU A 207 -4.48 -9.57 33.17
N SER A 208 -5.53 -8.81 33.49
CA SER A 208 -6.80 -9.28 34.05
C SER A 208 -8.01 -9.18 33.10
N CYS A 209 -7.79 -9.05 31.79
CA CYS A 209 -8.87 -9.02 30.80
C CYS A 209 -9.39 -10.41 30.42
N SER A 210 -10.63 -10.49 29.90
CA SER A 210 -11.13 -11.70 29.26
C SER A 210 -10.34 -12.04 27.99
N PRO A 211 -10.25 -13.33 27.59
CA PRO A 211 -9.51 -13.73 26.39
C PRO A 211 -10.05 -13.08 25.10
N GLU A 212 -11.36 -12.84 25.02
CA GLU A 212 -11.99 -12.14 23.90
C GLU A 212 -11.54 -10.66 23.82
N THR A 213 -11.52 -9.95 24.96
CA THR A 213 -11.00 -8.57 25.04
C THR A 213 -9.52 -8.53 24.70
N GLN A 214 -8.74 -9.53 25.13
CA GLN A 214 -7.32 -9.64 24.80
C GLN A 214 -7.09 -9.88 23.31
N GLN A 215 -7.92 -10.72 22.66
CA GLN A 215 -7.86 -10.92 21.21
C GLN A 215 -8.20 -9.62 20.47
N LEU A 216 -9.30 -8.94 20.84
CA LEU A 216 -9.71 -7.66 20.25
C LEU A 216 -8.60 -6.59 20.39
N ARG A 217 -8.01 -6.46 21.59
CA ARG A 217 -6.87 -5.57 21.84
C ARG A 217 -5.67 -5.92 20.96
N SER A 218 -5.36 -7.20 20.76
CA SER A 218 -4.22 -7.61 19.93
C SER A 218 -4.43 -7.28 18.44
N MET A 219 -5.65 -7.44 17.93
CA MET A 219 -6.03 -7.06 16.56
C MET A 219 -6.00 -5.54 16.36
N ALA A 220 -6.65 -4.78 17.25
CA ALA A 220 -6.65 -3.31 17.20
C ALA A 220 -5.23 -2.74 17.24
N ARG A 221 -4.36 -3.28 18.11
CA ARG A 221 -2.95 -2.86 18.22
C ARG A 221 -2.14 -3.24 16.99
N ALA A 222 -2.36 -4.41 16.39
CA ALA A 222 -1.71 -4.82 15.15
C ALA A 222 -2.09 -3.90 13.97
N SER A 223 -3.37 -3.52 13.85
CA SER A 223 -3.83 -2.62 12.79
C SER A 223 -3.36 -1.17 13.01
N TYR A 224 -3.38 -0.66 14.25
CA TYR A 224 -2.79 0.64 14.59
C TYR A 224 -1.28 0.69 14.27
N MET A 225 -0.54 -0.38 14.62
CA MET A 225 0.88 -0.52 14.25
C MET A 225 1.10 -0.48 12.73
N ARG A 226 0.20 -1.08 11.95
CA ARG A 226 0.26 -1.07 10.49
C ARG A 226 0.02 0.33 9.89
N VAL A 227 -0.88 1.12 10.49
CA VAL A 227 -1.07 2.54 10.12
C VAL A 227 0.19 3.35 10.46
N CYS A 228 0.79 3.12 11.62
CA CYS A 228 2.04 3.78 12.03
C CYS A 228 3.22 3.46 11.10
N GLU A 229 3.39 2.19 10.70
CA GLU A 229 4.40 1.78 9.73
C GLU A 229 4.17 2.43 8.36
N LEU A 230 2.92 2.47 7.89
CA LEU A 230 2.55 3.09 6.62
C LEU A 230 2.81 4.61 6.62
N PHE A 231 2.52 5.29 7.73
CA PHE A 231 2.80 6.71 7.91
C PHE A 231 4.30 7.00 7.93
N ALA A 232 5.04 6.36 8.83
CA ALA A 232 6.46 6.65 9.08
C ALA A 232 7.40 6.15 7.97
N LEU A 233 7.11 5.01 7.32
CA LEU A 233 8.02 4.42 6.31
C LEU A 233 7.58 4.64 4.86
N HIS A 234 6.32 4.99 4.59
CA HIS A 234 5.82 5.15 3.22
C HIS A 234 5.29 6.55 2.90
N ILE A 235 4.53 7.20 3.77
CA ILE A 235 4.00 8.54 3.50
C ILE A 235 5.10 9.60 3.68
N LEU A 236 5.64 9.73 4.90
CA LEU A 236 6.57 10.81 5.23
C LEU A 236 7.88 10.78 4.42
N PRO A 237 8.49 9.61 4.13
CA PRO A 237 9.65 9.54 3.23
C PRO A 237 9.35 9.93 1.78
N GLN A 238 8.12 9.76 1.28
CA GLN A 238 7.73 10.26 -0.05
C GLN A 238 7.56 11.78 -0.08
N LEU A 239 7.28 12.40 1.07
CA LEU A 239 7.29 13.86 1.26
C LEU A 239 8.68 14.40 1.64
N ASN A 240 9.71 13.55 1.73
CA ASN A 240 11.04 13.87 2.23
C ASN A 240 11.07 14.43 3.68
N ASP A 241 10.03 14.15 4.47
CA ASP A 241 9.85 14.64 5.83
C ASP A 241 10.26 13.58 6.86
N PHE A 242 11.55 13.26 6.86
CA PHE A 242 12.12 12.28 7.79
C PHE A 242 12.07 12.77 9.24
N THR A 243 12.18 14.09 9.47
CA THR A 243 12.11 14.69 10.82
C THR A 243 10.79 14.37 11.51
N SER A 244 9.65 14.65 10.86
CA SER A 244 8.32 14.31 11.41
C SER A 244 8.17 12.81 11.67
N ALA A 245 8.82 11.95 10.87
CA ALA A 245 8.75 10.51 11.06
C ALA A 245 9.52 10.04 12.32
N TYR A 246 10.71 10.59 12.58
CA TYR A 246 11.43 10.32 13.84
C TYR A 246 10.68 10.89 15.05
N GLU A 247 10.12 12.09 14.94
CA GLU A 247 9.35 12.73 16.03
C GLU A 247 8.07 11.96 16.35
N PHE A 248 7.29 11.56 15.33
CA PHE A 248 6.12 10.70 15.49
C PHE A 248 6.45 9.38 16.20
N LEU A 249 7.49 8.66 15.76
CA LEU A 249 7.90 7.41 16.39
C LEU A 249 8.38 7.62 17.84
N ARG A 250 9.05 8.74 18.14
CA ARG A 250 9.48 9.11 19.50
C ARG A 250 8.32 9.50 20.42
N ALA A 251 7.36 10.29 19.92
CA ALA A 251 6.21 10.75 20.69
C ALA A 251 5.16 9.65 20.92
N SER A 252 5.08 8.65 20.04
CA SER A 252 4.12 7.56 20.18
C SER A 252 4.25 6.81 21.51
N VAL A 253 3.14 6.59 22.22
CA VAL A 253 3.12 5.79 23.47
C VAL A 253 2.73 4.34 23.19
N VAL A 254 1.81 4.12 22.24
CA VAL A 254 1.27 2.79 21.88
C VAL A 254 2.32 1.86 21.25
N ILE A 255 3.32 2.41 20.55
CA ILE A 255 4.38 1.62 19.90
C ILE A 255 5.38 1.14 20.96
N SER A 256 5.50 -0.18 21.14
CA SER A 256 6.48 -0.77 22.06
C SER A 256 7.92 -0.43 21.66
N ARG A 257 8.82 -0.30 22.63
CA ARG A 257 10.24 0.06 22.39
C ARG A 257 10.91 -0.77 21.28
N PRO A 258 10.92 -2.13 21.31
CA PRO A 258 11.55 -2.91 20.24
C PRO A 258 10.91 -2.73 18.86
N ALA A 259 9.60 -2.47 18.77
CA ALA A 259 8.95 -2.18 17.49
C ALA A 259 9.32 -0.78 16.97
N ARG A 260 9.45 0.20 17.87
CA ARG A 260 9.90 1.56 17.58
C ARG A 260 11.34 1.57 17.07
N ASP A 261 12.23 0.83 17.73
CA ASP A 261 13.65 0.73 17.38
C ASP A 261 13.84 0.06 16.00
N GLU A 262 13.05 -0.97 15.69
CA GLU A 262 13.01 -1.59 14.37
C GLU A 262 12.44 -0.67 13.28
N LEU A 263 11.41 0.13 13.57
CA LEU A 263 10.88 1.14 12.64
C LEU A 263 11.89 2.27 12.39
N ILE A 264 12.58 2.76 13.43
CA ILE A 264 13.67 3.74 13.33
C ILE A 264 14.80 3.16 12.45
N ARG A 265 15.23 1.91 12.70
CA ARG A 265 16.25 1.23 11.90
C ARG A 265 15.85 1.05 10.43
N ARG A 266 14.55 0.87 10.13
CA ARG A 266 14.03 0.88 8.75
C ARG A 266 14.07 2.29 8.13
N LEU A 267 13.70 3.31 8.90
CA LEU A 267 13.71 4.71 8.48
C LEU A 267 15.14 5.20 8.16
N ASP A 268 16.13 4.83 8.97
CA ASP A 268 17.56 5.12 8.74
C ASP A 268 18.06 4.54 7.40
N LEU A 269 17.61 3.33 7.03
CA LEU A 269 17.95 2.69 5.76
C LEU A 269 17.28 3.37 4.55
N LEU A 270 16.14 4.03 4.74
CA LEU A 270 15.46 4.85 3.73
C LEU A 270 16.10 6.23 3.58
N CYS A 271 16.43 6.88 4.70
CA CYS A 271 17.11 8.19 4.74
C CYS A 271 18.55 8.10 4.23
N HIS A 272 19.23 6.98 4.49
CA HIS A 272 20.63 6.75 4.12
C HIS A 272 20.80 5.47 3.27
N PRO A 273 20.33 5.46 2.01
CA PRO A 273 20.38 4.26 1.14
C PRO A 273 21.80 3.75 0.85
N ALA A 274 22.83 4.57 1.08
CA ALA A 274 24.23 4.15 1.04
C ALA A 274 24.60 3.14 2.15
N LEU A 275 23.92 3.17 3.30
CA LEU A 275 24.11 2.19 4.38
C LEU A 275 23.53 0.82 3.99
N ALA A 276 22.34 0.81 3.37
CA ALA A 276 21.73 -0.41 2.84
C ALA A 276 22.64 -1.11 1.80
N GLN A 277 23.30 -0.35 0.92
CA GLN A 277 24.27 -0.92 -0.04
C GLN A 277 25.52 -1.52 0.62
N LYS A 278 25.98 -0.96 1.75
CA LYS A 278 27.11 -1.53 2.52
C LYS A 278 26.72 -2.84 3.20
N GLN A 279 25.51 -2.95 3.74
CA GLN A 279 24.98 -4.18 4.35
C GLN A 279 24.69 -5.26 3.30
N ALA A 280 24.18 -4.88 2.12
CA ALA A 280 23.81 -5.82 1.05
C ALA A 280 25.00 -6.35 0.22
N ARG A 281 26.24 -5.85 0.42
CA ARG A 281 27.43 -6.46 -0.18
C ARG A 281 27.81 -7.70 0.64
N PRO A 282 27.72 -8.93 0.09
CA PRO A 282 28.28 -10.10 0.79
C PRO A 282 29.77 -9.88 1.00
N ARG A 283 30.29 -10.26 2.18
CA ARG A 283 31.73 -10.36 2.43
C ARG A 283 32.34 -11.38 1.48
N THR A 284 32.79 -10.92 0.30
CA THR A 284 33.62 -11.71 -0.62
C THR A 284 34.88 -12.09 0.14
N LYS A 285 34.94 -13.34 0.60
CA LYS A 285 36.10 -13.91 1.29
C LYS A 285 37.27 -13.92 0.30
N ASN A 286 38.09 -12.87 0.32
CA ASN A 286 39.34 -12.84 -0.43
C ASN A 286 40.26 -13.93 0.12
N LYS A 287 40.18 -15.13 -0.47
CA LYS A 287 41.26 -16.10 -0.42
C LYS A 287 42.48 -15.42 -1.05
N LYS A 288 43.42 -14.95 -0.22
CA LYS A 288 44.75 -14.60 -0.70
C LYS A 288 45.32 -15.85 -1.40
N PRO A 289 45.73 -15.80 -2.68
CA PRO A 289 46.71 -16.76 -3.14
C PRO A 289 48.01 -16.50 -2.38
N LEU A 290 48.58 -17.53 -1.75
CA LEU A 290 49.97 -17.45 -1.33
C LEU A 290 50.81 -17.53 -2.61
N SER A 291 51.41 -16.40 -3.00
CA SER A 291 52.57 -16.41 -3.87
C SER A 291 53.79 -16.27 -2.97
N ALA A 292 54.67 -17.28 -3.00
CA ALA A 292 55.98 -17.17 -2.38
C ALA A 292 56.88 -16.32 -3.30
N THR A 293 57.74 -15.49 -2.71
CA THR A 293 58.78 -14.76 -3.42
C THR A 293 60.00 -14.67 -2.51
N ALA A 294 61.17 -15.00 -3.02
CA ALA A 294 62.43 -15.05 -2.29
C ALA A 294 63.56 -14.46 -3.15
N SER A 295 64.63 -13.96 -2.50
CA SER A 295 65.88 -13.39 -3.07
C SER A 295 65.72 -12.17 -4.01
N ILE A 296 66.15 -10.91 -3.73
CA ILE A 296 67.37 -10.32 -3.08
C ILE A 296 68.62 -10.45 -3.99
N PRO A 297 69.51 -9.42 -4.20
CA PRO A 297 69.42 -7.94 -4.06
C PRO A 297 70.10 -7.08 -5.19
N ALA A 298 69.92 -5.74 -5.17
CA ALA A 298 70.88 -4.65 -5.54
C ALA A 298 70.20 -3.27 -5.26
N VAL A 299 70.77 -2.14 -4.78
CA VAL A 299 72.09 -1.45 -4.93
C VAL A 299 72.19 -0.68 -6.26
N THR A 300 72.34 0.66 -6.38
CA THR A 300 72.37 1.89 -5.50
C THR A 300 72.08 3.14 -6.41
N THR A 301 72.18 4.46 -6.15
CA THR A 301 72.73 5.34 -5.07
C THR A 301 72.12 6.78 -5.09
N SER A 302 72.32 7.58 -4.01
CA SER A 302 72.23 9.07 -3.86
C SER A 302 71.01 9.94 -4.31
N ALA A 303 70.78 11.03 -3.56
CA ALA A 303 70.02 12.26 -3.93
C ALA A 303 71.02 13.47 -3.95
N PRO A 304 70.65 14.80 -3.91
CA PRO A 304 69.37 15.53 -4.03
C PRO A 304 69.48 16.73 -5.04
N VAL A 305 68.91 17.93 -4.72
CA VAL A 305 69.15 19.28 -5.35
C VAL A 305 68.43 19.58 -6.70
N VAL A 306 67.85 20.76 -7.04
CA VAL A 306 67.37 21.98 -6.31
C VAL A 306 66.30 22.73 -7.15
N VAL A 307 65.54 23.61 -6.48
CA VAL A 307 64.67 24.74 -6.94
C VAL A 307 64.80 25.26 -8.39
N PHE A 308 63.66 25.53 -9.06
CA PHE A 308 63.41 26.83 -9.71
C PHE A 308 61.90 27.19 -9.75
N ASP A 309 61.61 28.48 -9.92
CA ASP A 309 60.28 29.13 -9.81
C ASP A 309 59.89 29.84 -11.14
N ALA A 310 58.88 30.71 -11.11
CA ALA A 310 58.43 31.68 -12.12
C ALA A 310 57.31 31.26 -13.11
N THR A 311 56.09 31.61 -12.70
CA THR A 311 55.05 32.31 -13.49
C THR A 311 55.24 32.51 -15.01
N ARG A 312 54.23 32.12 -15.82
CA ARG A 312 53.51 33.11 -16.66
C ARG A 312 52.11 32.66 -17.14
N SER A 313 51.28 33.66 -17.43
CA SER A 313 49.93 33.55 -17.98
C SER A 313 49.92 33.34 -19.50
N ALA A 314 48.97 32.54 -20.00
CA ALA A 314 48.29 32.73 -21.29
C ALA A 314 46.96 31.93 -21.33
N ALA A 315 45.98 32.40 -22.10
CA ALA A 315 44.66 31.76 -22.24
C ALA A 315 44.58 30.83 -23.47
N THR A 316 43.61 29.90 -23.50
CA THR A 316 43.03 29.38 -24.77
C THR A 316 41.74 28.56 -24.59
N ALA A 317 40.93 28.55 -25.66
CA ALA A 317 40.00 27.50 -26.08
C ALA A 317 38.89 27.01 -25.12
N SER A 318 37.69 27.59 -25.26
CA SER A 318 36.43 26.99 -24.81
C SER A 318 36.13 25.67 -25.54
N LYS A 319 35.98 24.55 -24.81
CA LYS A 319 35.61 23.24 -25.38
C LYS A 319 34.11 23.16 -25.71
N PRO A 320 33.71 22.65 -26.89
CA PRO A 320 32.30 22.43 -27.22
C PRO A 320 31.70 21.28 -26.39
N ARG A 321 30.41 21.39 -26.05
CA ARG A 321 29.65 20.33 -25.37
C ARG A 321 29.44 19.13 -26.30
N ALA A 322 30.13 18.02 -26.04
CA ALA A 322 29.87 16.76 -26.74
C ALA A 322 28.48 16.22 -26.38
N LEU A 323 27.63 16.01 -27.40
CA LEU A 323 26.32 15.36 -27.24
C LEU A 323 26.50 13.87 -26.91
N VAL A 324 26.18 13.49 -25.67
CA VAL A 324 26.29 12.11 -25.20
C VAL A 324 25.15 11.25 -25.75
N VAL A 325 25.36 10.69 -26.95
CA VAL A 325 24.48 9.70 -27.56
C VAL A 325 24.43 8.45 -26.67
N ARG A 326 23.32 8.26 -25.95
CA ARG A 326 23.10 7.09 -25.10
C ARG A 326 22.93 5.83 -25.95
N ARG A 327 23.99 5.00 -26.03
CA ARG A 327 23.91 3.64 -26.60
C ARG A 327 22.76 2.85 -25.95
N PRO A 328 22.01 2.04 -26.72
CA PRO A 328 20.91 1.24 -26.18
C PRO A 328 21.42 0.22 -25.16
N ARG A 329 20.78 0.18 -23.99
CA ARG A 329 21.08 -0.81 -22.94
C ARG A 329 20.58 -2.19 -23.39
N SER A 330 21.45 -3.18 -23.47
CA SER A 330 21.11 -4.50 -24.00
C SER A 330 19.98 -5.18 -23.22
N MET A 331 18.94 -5.66 -23.93
CA MET A 331 17.74 -6.23 -23.31
C MET A 331 18.03 -7.46 -22.43
N LEU A 332 19.14 -8.17 -22.68
CA LEU A 332 19.67 -9.23 -21.79
C LEU A 332 19.74 -8.78 -20.32
N GLY A 333 20.14 -7.53 -20.07
CA GLY A 333 20.25 -6.95 -18.72
C GLY A 333 18.90 -6.61 -18.06
N ILE A 334 17.79 -6.68 -18.80
CA ILE A 334 16.42 -6.56 -18.29
C ILE A 334 15.85 -7.97 -18.06
N ILE A 335 15.94 -8.84 -19.08
CA ILE A 335 15.49 -10.24 -19.03
C ILE A 335 16.12 -10.97 -17.83
N ARG A 336 17.44 -10.85 -17.63
CA ARG A 336 18.16 -11.51 -16.51
C ARG A 336 17.70 -11.02 -15.12
N ARG A 337 17.10 -9.82 -15.00
CA ARG A 337 16.51 -9.32 -13.75
C ARG A 337 15.07 -9.81 -13.55
N VAL A 338 14.27 -9.92 -14.61
CA VAL A 338 12.92 -10.50 -14.55
C VAL A 338 13.00 -11.99 -14.18
N VAL A 339 13.82 -12.77 -14.89
CA VAL A 339 14.01 -14.21 -14.60
C VAL A 339 14.48 -14.45 -13.17
N ARG A 340 15.45 -13.66 -12.68
CA ARG A 340 15.96 -13.82 -11.30
C ARG A 340 14.88 -13.52 -10.24
N ARG A 341 13.96 -12.58 -10.49
CA ARG A 341 12.82 -12.31 -9.59
C ARG A 341 11.79 -13.44 -9.60
N LEU A 342 11.43 -13.97 -10.78
CA LEU A 342 10.49 -15.10 -10.87
C LEU A 342 11.03 -16.34 -10.13
N VAL A 343 12.29 -16.71 -10.38
CA VAL A 343 12.93 -17.88 -9.76
C VAL A 343 12.97 -17.77 -8.23
N SER A 344 13.22 -16.57 -7.68
CA SER A 344 13.23 -16.37 -6.21
C SER A 344 11.84 -16.36 -5.56
N GLN A 345 10.77 -16.18 -6.32
CA GLN A 345 9.43 -15.91 -5.78
C GLN A 345 8.43 -17.05 -6.03
N TRP A 346 8.66 -17.90 -7.04
CA TRP A 346 7.73 -18.96 -7.46
C TRP A 346 8.38 -20.36 -7.57
N GLY A 347 9.67 -20.48 -7.25
CA GLY A 347 10.40 -21.74 -7.28
C GLY A 347 10.68 -22.30 -8.68
N ILE A 348 11.45 -23.39 -8.73
CA ILE A 348 11.87 -24.03 -10.00
C ILE A 348 10.68 -24.73 -10.68
N THR A 349 9.73 -25.26 -9.91
CA THR A 349 8.55 -26.00 -10.40
C THR A 349 7.60 -25.17 -11.25
N LEU A 350 7.34 -23.90 -10.90
CA LEU A 350 6.52 -23.02 -11.74
C LEU A 350 7.30 -22.47 -12.95
N LEU A 351 8.64 -22.39 -12.86
CA LEU A 351 9.47 -22.09 -14.03
C LEU A 351 9.41 -23.22 -15.06
N THR A 352 9.56 -24.48 -14.64
CA THR A 352 9.46 -25.65 -15.54
C THR A 352 8.05 -25.81 -16.09
N LEU A 353 7.00 -25.59 -15.29
CA LEU A 353 5.61 -25.57 -15.75
C LEU A 353 5.37 -24.50 -16.83
N ALA A 354 5.89 -23.28 -16.62
CA ALA A 354 5.75 -22.18 -17.58
C ALA A 354 6.49 -22.46 -18.90
N ILE A 355 7.69 -23.05 -18.82
CA ILE A 355 8.46 -23.48 -20.00
C ILE A 355 7.73 -24.61 -20.74
N ALA A 356 7.21 -25.61 -20.02
CA ALA A 356 6.41 -26.69 -20.61
C ALA A 356 5.14 -26.17 -21.30
N ALA A 357 4.42 -25.23 -20.69
CA ALA A 357 3.25 -24.59 -21.29
C ALA A 357 3.60 -23.74 -22.53
N ALA A 358 4.76 -23.09 -22.55
CA ALA A 358 5.26 -22.36 -23.71
C ALA A 358 5.66 -23.30 -24.86
N LEU A 359 6.35 -24.40 -24.56
CA LEU A 359 6.69 -25.45 -25.52
C LEU A 359 5.44 -26.13 -26.09
N LEU A 360 4.45 -26.44 -25.25
CA LEU A 360 3.17 -27.03 -25.68
C LEU A 360 2.40 -26.08 -26.61
N ARG A 361 2.42 -24.76 -26.34
CA ARG A 361 1.84 -23.73 -27.24
C ARG A 361 2.61 -23.58 -28.55
N LEU A 362 3.93 -23.77 -28.56
CA LEU A 362 4.74 -23.78 -29.79
C LEU A 362 4.48 -25.04 -30.63
N LEU A 363 4.42 -26.21 -29.99
CA LEU A 363 4.03 -27.47 -30.62
C LEU A 363 2.62 -27.40 -31.21
N ALA A 364 1.65 -26.86 -30.46
CA ALA A 364 0.27 -26.66 -30.92
C ALA A 364 0.09 -25.62 -32.03
N ARG A 365 1.12 -24.79 -32.30
CA ARG A 365 1.17 -23.88 -33.46
C ARG A 365 1.87 -24.53 -34.66
N ARG A 366 2.92 -25.32 -34.43
CA ARG A 366 3.73 -25.95 -35.48
C ARG A 366 3.04 -27.20 -36.07
N PHE A 367 2.44 -28.01 -35.21
CA PHE A 367 1.52 -29.07 -35.60
C PHE A 367 0.10 -28.52 -35.50
N ARG A 368 -0.63 -28.48 -36.63
CA ARG A 368 -2.07 -28.21 -36.64
C ARG A 368 -2.77 -29.36 -35.92
N LEU A 369 -2.95 -29.24 -34.60
CA LEU A 369 -3.46 -30.35 -33.78
C LEU A 369 -4.84 -30.78 -34.28
N PRO A 370 -5.08 -32.09 -34.51
CA PRO A 370 -6.36 -32.58 -35.00
C PRO A 370 -7.48 -32.24 -34.00
N PRO A 371 -8.71 -31.96 -34.48
CA PRO A 371 -9.80 -31.45 -33.64
C PRO A 371 -10.16 -32.36 -32.46
N LEU A 372 -9.87 -33.66 -32.55
CA LEU A 372 -9.94 -34.65 -31.46
C LEU A 372 -9.27 -34.17 -30.16
N LEU A 373 -8.10 -33.53 -30.22
CA LEU A 373 -7.41 -33.05 -29.02
C LEU A 373 -8.17 -31.91 -28.33
N SER A 374 -8.93 -31.10 -29.07
CA SER A 374 -9.79 -30.07 -28.47
C SER A 374 -11.00 -30.67 -27.76
N ALA A 375 -11.52 -31.81 -28.24
CA ALA A 375 -12.61 -32.54 -27.61
C ALA A 375 -12.14 -33.24 -26.32
N LEU A 376 -10.97 -33.89 -26.35
CA LEU A 376 -10.34 -34.48 -25.18
C LEU A 376 -10.02 -33.43 -24.10
N ALA A 377 -9.45 -32.29 -24.49
CA ALA A 377 -9.18 -31.18 -23.56
C ALA A 377 -10.45 -30.63 -22.91
N LYS A 378 -11.56 -30.50 -23.67
CA LYS A 378 -12.87 -30.12 -23.12
C LYS A 378 -13.40 -31.13 -22.11
N LYS A 379 -13.31 -32.45 -22.38
CA LYS A 379 -13.71 -33.49 -21.42
C LYS A 379 -12.85 -33.45 -20.15
N LEU A 380 -11.52 -33.44 -20.27
CA LEU A 380 -10.61 -33.31 -19.12
C LEU A 380 -10.92 -32.07 -18.26
N TRP A 381 -11.18 -30.93 -18.87
CA TRP A 381 -11.57 -29.71 -18.14
C TRP A 381 -12.90 -29.85 -17.40
N SER A 382 -13.88 -30.55 -17.99
CA SER A 382 -15.15 -30.85 -17.29
C SER A 382 -14.97 -31.81 -16.12
N THR A 383 -14.12 -32.84 -16.24
CA THR A 383 -13.83 -33.78 -15.16
C THR A 383 -13.12 -33.10 -13.99
N VAL A 384 -12.12 -32.25 -14.26
CA VAL A 384 -11.45 -31.45 -13.22
C VAL A 384 -12.45 -30.54 -12.51
N LYS A 385 -13.32 -29.84 -13.27
CA LYS A 385 -14.35 -28.97 -12.70
C LYS A 385 -15.34 -29.72 -11.79
N MET A 386 -15.75 -30.93 -12.19
CA MET A 386 -16.61 -31.80 -11.37
C MET A 386 -15.90 -32.24 -10.07
N GLY A 387 -14.68 -32.77 -10.17
CA GLY A 387 -13.91 -33.24 -9.01
C GLY A 387 -13.69 -32.15 -7.96
N THR A 388 -13.38 -30.92 -8.41
CA THR A 388 -13.15 -29.78 -7.50
C THR A 388 -14.39 -29.29 -6.75
N GLN A 389 -15.60 -29.76 -7.06
CA GLN A 389 -16.81 -29.46 -6.27
C GLN A 389 -17.10 -30.50 -5.18
N VAL A 390 -16.44 -31.66 -5.18
CA VAL A 390 -16.73 -32.75 -4.22
C VAL A 390 -15.76 -32.77 -3.03
N THR A 391 -14.61 -32.09 -3.13
CA THR A 391 -13.57 -32.06 -2.07
C THR A 391 -13.70 -30.87 -1.09
N TYR A 392 -14.89 -30.27 -0.98
CA TYR A 392 -15.20 -29.17 -0.05
C TYR A 392 -16.57 -29.35 0.61
N ILE A 393 -16.75 -30.52 1.21
CA ILE A 393 -17.66 -30.81 2.33
C ILE A 393 -16.79 -31.45 3.42
#